data_AF-A0A9D2RQZ9-F1
#
_entry.id   AF-A0A9D2RQZ9-F1
#
_cell.length_a   1.000
_cell.length_b   1.000
_cell.length_c   1.000
_cell.angle_alpha   90.00
_cell.angle_beta   90.00
_cell.angle_gamma   90.00
#
_symmetry.space_group_name_H-M   'P 1'
#
loop_
_entity.id
_entity.type
_entity.pdbx_description
1 polymer ?
#
loop_
_entity_poly.entity_id
_entity_poly.type
_entity_poly.pdbx_seq_one_letter_code
_entity_poly.pdbx_strand_id
1 'polypeptide(L)'
;MAERLTKDLWRLDIPLVGNPLKNLNSYLLLGERSLLIDTGFRQQPCREAMERQLDEIGVDRDRMDIFCTHLHSDHTGLAPELIRPGCRIFIGEIDGPGLRRSADAAYWESLNRTYIRDGFSREEMDRLWGTNPAKNAAPLWREGLYTLLPDGAELRYGGHTLRCVLTRGHTPGHLCLYDPDCRRLFSGDHILFHITPNICRWQGVRDSLGDYLESLDRTAELDVAELYPAHRAETGDLRARTAELKAHHARRIADALRTVTETPGLNAYEIAGRMRWSIRCRSWEDFPLTQKYFAVGEAMAHLDYLEVRGQVHCREIAGKRVYFAGAGDKI
;
A
#
# COMPACT_ATOMS: atom_id res chain seq x y z
N MET A 1 -4.49 23.72 0.74
CA MET A 1 -5.25 24.22 1.90
C MET A 1 -6.20 23.13 2.31
N ALA A 2 -6.58 23.07 3.59
CA ALA A 2 -7.53 22.05 4.02
C ALA A 2 -8.87 22.28 3.31
N GLU A 3 -9.52 21.21 2.88
CA GLU A 3 -10.80 21.25 2.19
C GLU A 3 -11.88 20.65 3.08
N ARG A 4 -12.95 21.41 3.32
CA ARG A 4 -14.10 20.90 4.05
C ARG A 4 -15.00 20.11 3.08
N LEU A 5 -15.07 18.79 3.26
CA LEU A 5 -15.89 17.90 2.44
C LEU A 5 -17.35 17.88 2.92
N THR A 6 -17.55 17.84 4.23
CA THR A 6 -18.87 17.84 4.87
C THR A 6 -18.82 18.68 6.15
N LYS A 7 -19.91 18.73 6.94
CA LYS A 7 -19.93 19.52 8.19
C LYS A 7 -18.84 19.11 9.19
N ASP A 8 -18.45 17.85 9.18
CA ASP A 8 -17.59 17.19 10.16
C ASP A 8 -16.35 16.55 9.54
N LEU A 9 -16.24 16.48 8.21
CA LEU A 9 -15.11 15.86 7.52
C LEU A 9 -14.29 16.87 6.72
N TRP A 10 -12.98 16.81 6.94
CA TRP A 10 -11.99 17.58 6.20
C TRP A 10 -11.00 16.67 5.48
N ARG A 11 -10.55 17.10 4.30
CA ARG A 11 -9.40 16.56 3.58
C ARG A 11 -8.22 17.51 3.74
N LEU A 12 -7.10 16.99 4.23
CA LEU A 12 -5.83 17.67 4.33
C LEU A 12 -4.94 17.19 3.18
N ASP A 13 -4.42 18.13 2.39
CA ASP A 13 -3.52 17.84 1.27
C ASP A 13 -2.07 17.86 1.76
N ILE A 14 -1.47 16.68 1.89
CA ILE A 14 -0.11 16.50 2.43
C ILE A 14 0.87 16.27 1.27
N PRO A 15 1.82 17.19 1.01
CA PRO A 15 2.71 17.09 -0.14
C PRO A 15 3.76 15.99 0.06
N LEU A 16 3.92 15.13 -0.93
CA LEU A 16 4.96 14.09 -1.00
C LEU A 16 6.05 14.56 -1.97
N VAL A 17 6.86 15.52 -1.54
CA VAL A 17 7.84 16.23 -2.38
C VAL A 17 8.85 15.24 -3.00
N GLY A 18 8.99 15.29 -4.33
CA GLY A 18 9.90 14.41 -5.07
C GLY A 18 9.39 12.97 -5.23
N ASN A 19 8.17 12.66 -4.78
CA ASN A 19 7.55 11.35 -4.95
C ASN A 19 6.57 11.35 -6.14
N PRO A 20 6.53 10.29 -6.99
CA PRO A 20 5.56 10.17 -8.09
C PRO A 20 4.08 10.24 -7.68
N LEU A 21 3.75 9.92 -6.41
CA LEU A 21 2.39 10.04 -5.87
C LEU A 21 1.94 11.50 -5.71
N LYS A 22 2.89 12.44 -5.61
CA LYS A 22 2.71 13.90 -5.45
C LYS A 22 2.13 14.33 -4.11
N ASN A 23 1.05 13.71 -3.65
CA ASN A 23 0.38 14.06 -2.41
C ASN A 23 -0.27 12.84 -1.73
N LEU A 24 -0.57 12.99 -0.45
CA LEU A 24 -1.44 12.14 0.34
C LEU A 24 -2.67 12.97 0.75
N ASN A 25 -3.85 12.39 0.62
CA ASN A 25 -5.09 12.86 1.21
C ASN A 25 -5.18 12.29 2.64
N SER A 26 -4.87 13.11 3.64
CA SER A 26 -5.23 12.82 5.03
C SER A 26 -6.67 13.25 5.28
N TYR A 27 -7.40 12.54 6.12
CA TYR A 27 -8.79 12.89 6.44
C TYR A 27 -8.95 13.16 7.93
N LEU A 28 -9.62 14.26 8.29
CA LEU A 28 -9.90 14.61 9.67
C LEU A 28 -11.40 14.62 9.92
N LEU A 29 -11.86 13.70 10.76
CA LEU A 29 -13.24 13.65 11.23
C LEU A 29 -13.34 14.37 12.58
N LEU A 30 -14.08 15.47 12.60
CA LEU A 30 -14.27 16.32 13.78
C LEU A 30 -15.40 15.78 14.66
N GLY A 31 -15.20 15.88 15.98
CA GLY A 31 -16.20 15.54 16.98
C GLY A 31 -15.76 15.95 18.36
N GLU A 32 -16.47 15.47 19.40
CA GLU A 32 -16.02 15.62 20.79
C GLU A 32 -14.58 15.09 20.97
N ARG A 33 -14.28 14.00 20.26
CA ARG A 33 -12.95 13.49 19.99
C ARG A 33 -12.81 13.36 18.48
N SER A 34 -11.69 13.83 17.95
CA SER A 34 -11.43 13.84 16.50
C SER A 34 -10.59 12.63 16.08
N LEU A 35 -10.71 12.22 14.82
CA LEU A 35 -9.92 11.15 14.22
C LEU A 35 -9.20 11.65 12.99
N LEU A 36 -7.86 11.60 13.00
CA LEU A 36 -7.02 11.85 11.83
C LEU A 36 -6.67 10.52 11.16
N ILE A 37 -6.97 10.39 9.87
CA ILE A 37 -6.70 9.22 9.04
C ILE A 37 -5.48 9.53 8.18
N ASP A 38 -4.41 8.76 8.38
CA ASP A 38 -3.09 8.84 7.73
C ASP A 38 -2.37 10.19 7.88
N THR A 39 -1.03 10.17 7.80
CA THR A 39 -0.21 11.27 8.35
C THR A 39 0.91 11.81 7.47
N GLY A 40 1.21 11.20 6.32
CA GLY A 40 2.35 11.61 5.48
C GLY A 40 3.66 10.95 5.88
N PHE A 41 4.67 11.13 5.01
CA PHE A 41 6.05 10.72 5.31
C PHE A 41 6.60 11.47 6.51
N ARG A 42 7.53 10.84 7.26
CA ARG A 42 8.34 11.50 8.28
C ARG A 42 9.36 12.46 7.64
N GLN A 43 8.87 13.55 7.06
CA GLN A 43 9.61 14.55 6.31
C GLN A 43 9.11 15.95 6.65
N GLN A 44 10.01 16.94 6.55
CA GLN A 44 9.72 18.32 6.90
C GLN A 44 8.53 18.93 6.11
N PRO A 45 8.42 18.76 4.77
CA PRO A 45 7.29 19.32 4.03
C PRO A 45 5.93 18.72 4.44
N CYS A 46 5.88 17.43 4.78
CA CYS A 46 4.66 16.80 5.28
C CYS A 46 4.27 17.37 6.64
N ARG A 47 5.26 17.57 7.54
CA ARG A 47 5.02 18.15 8.87
C ARG A 47 4.47 19.56 8.78
N GLU A 48 5.13 20.43 8.02
CA GLU A 48 4.72 21.83 7.87
C GLU A 48 3.31 21.94 7.29
N ALA A 49 2.96 21.09 6.32
CA ALA A 49 1.63 21.05 5.74
C ALA A 49 0.58 20.50 6.72
N MET A 50 0.91 19.47 7.49
CA MET A 50 0.04 18.88 8.49
C MET A 50 -0.26 19.87 9.62
N GLU A 51 0.78 20.44 10.24
CA GLU A 51 0.64 21.40 11.35
C GLU A 51 -0.17 22.63 10.92
N ARG A 52 0.19 23.24 9.79
CA ARG A 52 -0.55 24.40 9.26
C ARG A 52 -2.03 24.10 9.03
N GLN A 53 -2.37 22.94 8.46
CA GLN A 53 -3.75 22.59 8.14
C GLN A 53 -4.56 22.21 9.39
N LEU A 54 -3.95 21.54 10.37
CA LEU A 54 -4.60 21.29 11.66
C LEU A 54 -4.87 22.60 12.42
N ASP A 55 -3.93 23.56 12.37
CA ASP A 55 -4.09 24.88 12.97
C ASP A 55 -5.16 25.71 12.24
N GLU A 56 -5.22 25.65 10.90
CA GLU A 56 -6.26 26.28 10.07
C GLU A 56 -7.67 25.78 10.42
N ILE A 57 -7.82 24.47 10.67
CA ILE A 57 -9.09 23.86 11.07
C ILE A 57 -9.45 24.19 12.54
N GLY A 58 -8.45 24.47 13.38
CA GLY A 58 -8.63 24.75 14.81
C GLY A 58 -9.03 23.52 15.62
N VAL A 59 -8.55 22.33 15.24
CA VAL A 59 -8.86 21.08 15.95
C VAL A 59 -8.15 21.00 17.31
N ASP A 60 -8.86 20.48 18.32
CA ASP A 60 -8.26 20.15 19.61
C ASP A 60 -7.35 18.91 19.49
N ARG A 61 -6.04 19.15 19.40
CA ARG A 61 -5.02 18.12 19.21
C ARG A 61 -4.83 17.23 20.44
N ASP A 62 -5.24 17.66 21.64
CA ASP A 62 -5.19 16.84 22.85
C ASP A 62 -6.36 15.83 22.92
N ARG A 63 -7.30 15.94 21.97
CA ARG A 63 -8.43 15.02 21.79
C ARG A 63 -8.51 14.49 20.36
N MET A 64 -7.36 14.30 19.73
CA MET A 64 -7.25 13.80 18.36
C MET A 64 -6.51 12.47 18.33
N ASP A 65 -7.24 11.39 18.07
CA ASP A 65 -6.64 10.09 17.81
C ASP A 65 -6.22 9.99 16.33
N ILE A 66 -5.35 9.03 16.03
CA ILE A 66 -4.81 8.80 14.69
C ILE A 66 -5.15 7.38 14.27
N PHE A 67 -5.64 7.18 13.05
CA PHE A 67 -5.79 5.89 12.41
C PHE A 67 -4.86 5.82 11.20
N CYS A 68 -4.00 4.80 11.17
CA CYS A 68 -3.16 4.50 10.02
C CYS A 68 -3.78 3.34 9.23
N THR A 69 -4.12 3.57 7.96
CA THR A 69 -4.73 2.57 7.09
C THR A 69 -3.82 1.34 6.92
N HIS A 70 -2.51 1.56 6.78
CA HIS A 70 -1.53 0.50 6.60
C HIS A 70 -0.09 0.93 6.93
N LEU A 71 0.85 -0.03 6.87
CA LEU A 71 2.23 0.15 7.36
C LEU A 71 3.15 1.03 6.50
N HIS A 72 2.72 1.50 5.32
CA HIS A 72 3.62 2.31 4.48
C HIS A 72 3.91 3.67 5.12
N SER A 73 5.11 4.19 4.83
CA SER A 73 5.66 5.33 5.56
C SER A 73 5.00 6.66 5.23
N ASP A 74 4.34 6.77 4.07
CA ASP A 74 3.47 7.91 3.72
C ASP A 74 2.16 7.92 4.50
N HIS A 75 1.76 6.83 5.14
CA HIS A 75 0.53 6.79 5.93
C HIS A 75 0.83 6.90 7.42
N THR A 76 1.96 6.34 7.85
CA THR A 76 2.34 6.20 9.26
C THR A 76 3.43 7.16 9.72
N GLY A 77 4.14 7.82 8.81
CA GLY A 77 5.42 8.45 9.08
C GLY A 77 5.39 9.49 10.20
N LEU A 78 4.40 10.40 10.19
CA LEU A 78 4.27 11.45 11.21
C LEU A 78 3.45 11.02 12.44
N ALA A 79 2.78 9.87 12.43
CA ALA A 79 1.87 9.48 13.50
C ALA A 79 2.50 9.50 14.91
N PRO A 80 3.72 8.96 15.15
CA PRO A 80 4.37 9.02 16.47
C PRO A 80 4.72 10.43 16.95
N GLU A 81 4.79 11.40 16.05
CA GLU A 81 5.19 12.77 16.35
C GLU A 81 3.99 13.70 16.55
N LEU A 82 2.85 13.35 15.95
CA LEU A 82 1.61 14.10 16.09
C LEU A 82 0.84 13.74 17.35
N ILE A 83 1.03 12.53 17.88
CA ILE A 83 0.23 12.02 18.99
C ILE A 83 0.47 12.81 20.30
N ARG A 84 -0.62 13.11 21.01
CA ARG A 84 -0.61 13.80 22.32
C ARG A 84 -0.89 12.84 23.48
N PRO A 85 -0.50 13.17 24.72
CA PRO A 85 -0.84 12.39 25.89
C PRO A 85 -2.35 12.13 25.99
N GLY A 86 -2.74 10.88 26.27
CA GLY A 86 -4.14 10.48 26.33
C GLY A 86 -4.80 10.19 24.97
N CYS A 87 -4.11 10.39 23.86
CA CYS A 87 -4.54 9.99 22.51
C CYS A 87 -3.99 8.62 22.10
N ARG A 88 -4.61 8.01 21.10
CA ARG A 88 -4.26 6.68 20.56
C ARG A 88 -3.87 6.77 19.08
N ILE A 89 -2.92 5.91 18.69
CA ILE A 89 -2.65 5.60 17.28
C ILE A 89 -3.16 4.20 17.02
N PHE A 90 -4.03 4.04 16.03
CA PHE A 90 -4.60 2.78 15.61
C PHE A 90 -3.95 2.28 14.32
N ILE A 91 -3.77 0.97 14.20
CA ILE A 91 -3.34 0.29 12.97
C ILE A 91 -3.85 -1.15 12.97
N GLY A 92 -3.99 -1.76 11.79
CA GLY A 92 -4.36 -3.17 11.68
C GLY A 92 -3.40 -4.10 12.42
N GLU A 93 -3.94 -5.11 13.09
CA GLU A 93 -3.17 -6.05 13.92
C GLU A 93 -2.09 -6.84 13.16
N ILE A 94 -2.27 -7.00 11.84
CA ILE A 94 -1.33 -7.69 10.96
C ILE A 94 -0.18 -6.75 10.55
N ASP A 95 -0.49 -5.47 10.30
CA ASP A 95 0.46 -4.46 9.82
C ASP A 95 1.25 -3.81 10.97
N GLY A 96 0.67 -3.69 12.16
CA GLY A 96 1.32 -3.10 13.35
C GLY A 96 2.69 -3.72 13.67
N PRO A 97 2.84 -5.06 13.74
CA PRO A 97 4.14 -5.71 13.90
C PRO A 97 5.13 -5.43 12.75
N GLY A 98 4.62 -5.07 11.56
CA GLY A 98 5.42 -4.68 10.40
C GLY A 98 6.17 -3.37 10.62
N LEU A 99 5.62 -2.42 11.39
CA LEU A 99 6.30 -1.15 11.69
C LEU A 99 7.59 -1.36 12.49
N ARG A 100 7.59 -2.31 13.43
CA ARG A 100 8.80 -2.73 14.14
C ARG A 100 9.84 -3.33 13.19
N ARG A 101 9.41 -4.22 12.29
CA ARG A 101 10.30 -4.87 11.31
C ARG A 101 10.92 -3.86 10.36
N SER A 102 10.17 -2.87 9.90
CA SER A 102 10.67 -1.81 9.00
C SER A 102 11.73 -0.92 9.65
N ALA A 103 11.83 -0.88 10.99
CA ALA A 103 12.91 -0.20 11.70
C ALA A 103 14.18 -1.04 11.86
N ASP A 104 14.14 -2.35 11.55
CA ASP A 104 15.26 -3.27 11.72
C ASP A 104 16.09 -3.38 10.42
N ALA A 105 17.38 -3.10 10.50
CA ALA A 105 18.30 -3.23 9.37
C ALA A 105 18.40 -4.68 8.85
N ALA A 106 18.32 -5.68 9.72
CA ALA A 106 18.40 -7.09 9.34
C ALA A 106 17.22 -7.54 8.47
N TYR A 107 16.04 -6.95 8.69
CA TYR A 107 14.87 -7.15 7.84
C TYR A 107 15.15 -6.65 6.41
N TRP A 108 15.67 -5.44 6.27
CA TRP A 108 16.03 -4.86 4.97
C TRP A 108 17.14 -5.65 4.26
N GLU A 109 18.14 -6.14 4.98
CA GLU A 109 19.17 -7.02 4.40
C GLU A 109 18.58 -8.33 3.87
N SER A 110 17.64 -8.92 4.60
CA SER A 110 16.92 -10.13 4.16
C SER A 110 16.08 -9.88 2.91
N LEU A 111 15.39 -8.74 2.85
CA LEU A 111 14.63 -8.33 1.68
C LEU A 111 15.54 -8.09 0.48
N ASN A 112 16.69 -7.43 0.67
CA ASN A 112 17.68 -7.23 -0.38
C ASN A 112 18.22 -8.56 -0.93
N ARG A 113 18.54 -9.53 -0.06
CA ARG A 113 18.94 -10.88 -0.50
C ARG A 113 17.88 -11.56 -1.35
N THR A 114 16.60 -11.33 -1.02
CA THR A 114 15.47 -11.85 -1.79
C THR A 114 15.46 -11.25 -3.20
N TYR A 115 15.47 -9.92 -3.34
CA TYR A 115 15.51 -9.25 -4.65
C TYR A 115 16.75 -9.63 -5.48
N ILE A 116 17.91 -9.87 -4.84
CA ILE A 116 19.11 -10.39 -5.51
C ILE A 116 18.86 -11.80 -6.06
N ARG A 117 18.19 -12.69 -5.31
CA ARG A 117 17.83 -14.03 -5.80
C ARG A 117 16.86 -13.95 -6.98
N ASP A 118 16.04 -12.91 -7.07
CA ASP A 118 15.11 -12.69 -8.19
C ASP A 118 15.70 -11.91 -9.37
N GLY A 119 17.00 -11.60 -9.33
CA GLY A 119 17.73 -11.12 -10.52
C GLY A 119 18.36 -9.74 -10.39
N PHE A 120 18.05 -8.95 -9.35
CA PHE A 120 18.81 -7.72 -9.12
C PHE A 120 20.30 -8.02 -8.90
N SER A 121 21.16 -7.13 -9.39
CA SER A 121 22.57 -7.12 -9.02
C SER A 121 22.77 -6.58 -7.60
N ARG A 122 23.92 -6.90 -6.99
CA ARG A 122 24.30 -6.33 -5.67
C ARG A 122 24.45 -4.81 -5.77
N GLU A 123 25.11 -4.33 -6.83
CA GLU A 123 25.33 -2.90 -7.07
C GLU A 123 24.01 -2.12 -7.16
N GLU A 124 23.02 -2.62 -7.90
CA GLU A 124 21.69 -2.00 -7.96
C GLU A 124 21.03 -1.95 -6.58
N MET A 125 21.08 -3.03 -5.79
CA MET A 125 20.50 -3.06 -4.46
C MET A 125 21.21 -2.13 -3.46
N ASP A 126 22.54 -2.00 -3.58
CA ASP A 126 23.32 -1.08 -2.75
C ASP A 126 22.94 0.39 -3.06
N ARG A 127 22.72 0.73 -4.35
CA ARG A 127 22.22 2.05 -4.76
C ARG A 127 20.80 2.33 -4.25
N LEU A 128 19.98 1.30 -4.09
CA LEU A 128 18.62 1.42 -3.53
C LEU A 128 18.60 1.56 -2.00
N TRP A 129 19.64 1.10 -1.30
CA TRP A 129 19.68 1.03 0.17
C TRP A 129 19.37 2.35 0.88
N GLY A 130 19.90 3.45 0.34
CA GLY A 130 19.75 4.80 0.89
C GLY A 130 18.62 5.62 0.29
N THR A 131 17.82 5.06 -0.64
CA THR A 131 16.80 5.83 -1.37
C THR A 131 15.37 5.40 -1.06
N ASN A 132 15.16 4.26 -0.38
CA ASN A 132 13.82 3.73 -0.12
C ASN A 132 13.06 4.54 0.95
N PRO A 133 11.95 5.23 0.61
CA PRO A 133 11.15 6.00 1.57
C PRO A 133 10.53 5.13 2.67
N ALA A 134 10.23 3.85 2.38
CA ALA A 134 9.71 2.91 3.37
C ALA A 134 10.69 2.67 4.53
N LYS A 135 11.98 2.95 4.33
CA LYS A 135 13.03 2.92 5.36
C LYS A 135 13.34 4.30 5.91
N ASN A 136 13.64 5.26 5.03
CA ASN A 136 14.17 6.57 5.43
C ASN A 136 13.12 7.47 6.06
N ALA A 137 11.87 7.33 5.66
CA ALA A 137 10.73 8.09 6.18
C ALA A 137 9.82 7.24 7.09
N ALA A 138 10.23 6.03 7.46
CA ALA A 138 9.51 5.16 8.38
C ALA A 138 9.20 5.88 9.70
N PRO A 139 8.10 5.57 10.41
CA PRO A 139 7.82 6.15 11.72
C PRO A 139 8.91 5.81 12.76
N LEU A 140 9.01 6.63 13.81
CA LEU A 140 9.80 6.27 14.99
C LEU A 140 9.07 5.16 15.76
N TRP A 141 9.63 3.94 15.75
CA TRP A 141 9.06 2.81 16.50
C TRP A 141 9.18 3.02 18.01
N ARG A 142 8.10 2.73 18.74
CA ARG A 142 8.05 2.71 20.20
C ARG A 142 7.13 1.57 20.65
N GLU A 143 7.61 0.75 21.58
CA GLU A 143 6.83 -0.36 22.13
C GLU A 143 5.56 0.15 22.81
N GLY A 144 4.42 -0.50 22.57
CA GLY A 144 3.12 -0.10 23.15
C GLY A 144 2.51 1.19 22.61
N LEU A 145 3.09 1.82 21.58
CA LEU A 145 2.56 3.06 21.01
C LEU A 145 1.29 2.87 20.17
N TYR A 146 1.19 1.72 19.49
CA TYR A 146 0.11 1.42 18.56
C TYR A 146 -0.94 0.53 19.22
N THR A 147 -2.20 0.92 19.08
CA THR A 147 -3.37 0.09 19.40
C THR A 147 -3.74 -0.73 18.16
N LEU A 148 -3.69 -2.05 18.29
CA LEU A 148 -3.95 -2.97 17.18
C LEU A 148 -5.45 -3.19 16.99
N LEU A 149 -5.92 -3.14 15.75
CA LEU A 149 -7.32 -3.34 15.38
C LEU A 149 -7.49 -4.60 14.52
N PRO A 150 -8.42 -5.51 14.86
CA PRO A 150 -8.83 -6.62 14.01
C PRO A 150 -9.82 -6.18 12.91
N ASP A 151 -10.09 -7.06 11.94
CA ASP A 151 -11.20 -6.89 11.00
C ASP A 151 -12.53 -6.76 11.76
N GLY A 152 -13.40 -5.87 11.30
CA GLY A 152 -14.71 -5.62 11.92
C GLY A 152 -14.69 -4.77 13.19
N ALA A 153 -13.53 -4.34 13.69
CA ALA A 153 -13.47 -3.43 14.84
C ALA A 153 -14.22 -2.11 14.57
N GLU A 154 -14.93 -1.59 15.58
CA GLU A 154 -15.69 -0.35 15.47
C GLU A 154 -14.99 0.81 16.19
N LEU A 155 -14.93 1.95 15.52
CA LEU A 155 -14.40 3.22 16.04
C LEU A 155 -15.53 4.26 16.02
N ARG A 156 -15.71 5.00 17.12
CA ARG A 156 -16.79 6.00 17.25
C ARG A 156 -16.22 7.41 17.34
N TYR A 157 -16.39 8.19 16.28
CA TYR A 157 -15.84 9.54 16.13
C TYR A 157 -16.78 10.43 15.34
N GLY A 158 -16.88 11.71 15.71
CA GLY A 158 -17.74 12.67 14.99
C GLY A 158 -19.23 12.33 14.92
N GLY A 159 -19.72 11.44 15.80
CA GLY A 159 -21.10 10.91 15.74
C GLY A 159 -21.29 9.75 14.77
N HIS A 160 -20.22 9.25 14.16
CA HIS A 160 -20.21 8.12 13.22
C HIS A 160 -19.68 6.86 13.88
N THR A 161 -20.16 5.69 13.44
CA THR A 161 -19.58 4.38 13.78
C THR A 161 -18.83 3.84 12.57
N LEU A 162 -17.50 3.95 12.60
CA LEU A 162 -16.62 3.52 11.53
C LEU A 162 -16.20 2.07 11.76
N ARG A 163 -16.54 1.18 10.83
CA ARG A 163 -16.13 -0.22 10.85
C ARG A 163 -14.82 -0.40 10.10
N CYS A 164 -13.85 -1.04 10.74
CA CYS A 164 -12.63 -1.51 10.08
C CYS A 164 -12.95 -2.65 9.12
N VAL A 165 -12.49 -2.56 7.88
CA VAL A 165 -12.63 -3.61 6.86
C VAL A 165 -11.24 -4.01 6.42
N LEU A 166 -10.85 -5.26 6.69
CA LEU A 166 -9.57 -5.81 6.28
C LEU A 166 -9.54 -6.07 4.78
N THR A 167 -8.62 -5.38 4.10
CA THR A 167 -8.45 -5.42 2.65
C THR A 167 -7.01 -5.79 2.30
N ARG A 168 -6.67 -7.05 2.51
CA ARG A 168 -5.33 -7.60 2.29
C ARG A 168 -4.87 -7.42 0.85
N GLY A 169 -3.56 -7.33 0.65
CA GLY A 169 -2.94 -7.40 -0.67
C GLY A 169 -1.89 -6.32 -0.87
N HIS A 170 -2.32 -5.04 -0.92
CA HIS A 170 -1.39 -3.90 -0.99
C HIS A 170 -0.38 -3.94 0.14
N THR A 171 -0.88 -4.10 1.37
CA THR A 171 -0.13 -4.63 2.51
C THR A 171 -0.88 -5.83 3.11
N PRO A 172 -0.22 -6.67 3.93
CA PRO A 172 -0.87 -7.84 4.52
C PRO A 172 -2.03 -7.51 5.47
N GLY A 173 -2.00 -6.32 6.08
CA GLY A 173 -2.91 -5.87 7.13
C GLY A 173 -3.61 -4.54 6.85
N HIS A 174 -3.73 -4.11 5.60
CA HIS A 174 -4.41 -2.87 5.23
C HIS A 174 -5.86 -2.86 5.71
N LEU A 175 -6.27 -1.78 6.36
CA LEU A 175 -7.65 -1.54 6.79
C LEU A 175 -8.25 -0.33 6.06
N CYS A 176 -9.43 -0.53 5.47
CA CYS A 176 -10.33 0.57 5.15
C CYS A 176 -11.20 0.92 6.37
N LEU A 177 -11.68 2.16 6.44
CA LEU A 177 -12.75 2.56 7.37
C LEU A 177 -14.05 2.78 6.59
N TYR A 178 -15.09 2.03 6.96
CA TYR A 178 -16.41 2.11 6.36
C TYR A 178 -17.41 2.69 7.35
N ASP A 179 -18.09 3.75 6.94
CA ASP A 179 -19.24 4.33 7.64
C ASP A 179 -20.53 3.87 6.93
N PRO A 180 -21.29 2.94 7.52
CA PRO A 180 -22.52 2.44 6.90
C PRO A 180 -23.65 3.49 6.89
N ASP A 181 -23.71 4.38 7.88
CA ASP A 181 -24.80 5.35 8.02
C ASP A 181 -24.68 6.45 6.96
N CYS A 182 -23.46 6.92 6.70
CA CYS A 182 -23.19 7.87 5.64
C CYS A 182 -22.83 7.22 4.30
N ARG A 183 -22.69 5.89 4.23
CA ARG A 183 -22.25 5.13 3.05
C ARG A 183 -20.88 5.64 2.53
N ARG A 184 -19.95 5.93 3.43
CA ARG A 184 -18.59 6.44 3.13
C ARG A 184 -17.54 5.36 3.30
N LEU A 185 -16.54 5.33 2.41
CA LEU A 185 -15.40 4.45 2.54
C LEU A 185 -14.09 5.24 2.41
N PHE A 186 -13.32 5.29 3.49
CA PHE A 186 -11.91 5.68 3.47
C PHE A 186 -11.09 4.49 3.00
N SER A 187 -10.76 4.49 1.70
CA SER A 187 -10.23 3.30 1.03
C SER A 187 -8.72 3.13 1.18
N GLY A 188 -8.01 4.12 1.74
CA GLY A 188 -6.55 4.09 1.79
C GLY A 188 -5.97 3.87 0.40
N ASP A 189 -5.07 2.90 0.29
CA ASP A 189 -4.46 2.46 -0.96
C ASP A 189 -5.13 1.22 -1.56
N HIS A 190 -6.23 0.73 -0.98
CA HIS A 190 -6.96 -0.43 -1.52
C HIS A 190 -7.64 -0.11 -2.86
N ILE A 191 -8.27 1.07 -2.97
CA ILE A 191 -8.93 1.57 -4.18
C ILE A 191 -8.38 2.97 -4.50
N LEU A 192 -7.75 3.09 -5.67
CA LEU A 192 -7.25 4.36 -6.24
C LEU A 192 -7.75 4.50 -7.68
N PHE A 193 -8.15 5.71 -8.10
CA PHE A 193 -8.85 5.91 -9.38
C PHE A 193 -7.92 6.15 -10.58
N HIS A 194 -6.89 6.98 -10.39
CA HIS A 194 -5.99 7.36 -11.47
C HIS A 194 -4.73 6.51 -11.58
N ILE A 195 -4.51 5.60 -10.63
CA ILE A 195 -3.42 4.61 -10.59
C ILE A 195 -3.94 3.28 -10.09
N THR A 196 -3.20 2.23 -10.38
CA THR A 196 -3.36 0.94 -9.72
C THR A 196 -2.54 0.94 -8.43
N PRO A 197 -3.10 0.49 -7.30
CA PRO A 197 -2.32 0.20 -6.11
C PRO A 197 -1.20 -0.79 -6.45
N ASN A 198 -0.02 -0.56 -5.88
CA ASN A 198 1.11 -1.45 -6.09
C ASN A 198 0.94 -2.72 -5.24
N ILE A 199 0.93 -3.90 -5.85
CA ILE A 199 0.79 -5.18 -5.15
C ILE A 199 2.10 -5.95 -5.23
N CYS A 200 2.87 -5.95 -4.15
CA CYS A 200 4.16 -6.63 -4.06
C CYS A 200 4.07 -7.97 -3.32
N ARG A 201 5.07 -8.83 -3.55
CA ARG A 201 5.35 -9.97 -2.68
C ARG A 201 5.71 -9.48 -1.27
N TRP A 202 5.00 -10.00 -0.27
CA TRP A 202 5.28 -9.75 1.14
C TRP A 202 5.90 -10.98 1.81
N GLN A 203 6.90 -10.79 2.66
CA GLN A 203 7.52 -11.91 3.37
C GLN A 203 6.50 -12.60 4.29
N GLY A 204 6.33 -13.91 4.13
CA GLY A 204 5.37 -14.70 4.91
C GLY A 204 3.94 -14.68 4.36
N VAL A 205 3.68 -13.97 3.26
CA VAL A 205 2.40 -14.00 2.54
C VAL A 205 2.54 -14.90 1.32
N ARG A 206 1.59 -15.82 1.14
CA ARG A 206 1.64 -16.82 0.06
C ARG A 206 1.21 -16.26 -1.29
N ASP A 207 0.18 -15.42 -1.32
CA ASP A 207 -0.42 -14.89 -2.56
C ASP A 207 -0.99 -13.49 -2.34
N SER A 208 -0.12 -12.46 -2.30
CA SER A 208 -0.55 -11.07 -2.08
C SER A 208 -1.55 -10.59 -3.14
N LEU A 209 -1.41 -11.06 -4.39
CA LEU A 209 -2.31 -10.67 -5.48
C LEU A 209 -3.67 -11.36 -5.36
N GLY A 210 -3.69 -12.64 -4.97
CA GLY A 210 -4.94 -13.35 -4.66
C GLY A 210 -5.69 -12.67 -3.52
N ASP A 211 -4.99 -12.35 -2.43
CA ASP A 211 -5.51 -11.60 -1.29
C ASP A 211 -6.11 -10.24 -1.72
N TYR A 212 -5.44 -9.53 -2.63
CA TYR A 212 -5.94 -8.26 -3.18
C TYR A 212 -7.21 -8.45 -3.99
N LEU A 213 -7.25 -9.42 -4.90
CA LEU A 213 -8.41 -9.67 -5.76
C LEU A 213 -9.64 -10.11 -4.95
N GLU A 214 -9.45 -10.91 -3.89
CA GLU A 214 -10.52 -11.25 -2.94
C GLU A 214 -11.00 -10.02 -2.16
N SER A 215 -10.06 -9.18 -1.70
CA SER A 215 -10.40 -7.94 -1.00
C SER A 215 -11.17 -6.96 -1.89
N LEU A 216 -10.84 -6.89 -3.18
CA LEU A 216 -11.62 -6.14 -4.16
C LEU A 216 -13.07 -6.62 -4.23
N ASP A 217 -13.28 -7.94 -4.29
CA ASP A 217 -14.63 -8.53 -4.32
C ASP A 217 -15.42 -8.21 -3.05
N ARG A 218 -14.82 -8.42 -1.87
CA ARG A 218 -15.45 -8.08 -0.56
C ARG A 218 -15.84 -6.61 -0.46
N THR A 219 -14.97 -5.70 -0.90
CA THR A 219 -15.27 -4.25 -0.84
C THR A 219 -16.32 -3.81 -1.84
N ALA A 220 -16.40 -4.42 -3.02
CA ALA A 220 -17.42 -4.10 -4.02
C ALA A 220 -18.84 -4.46 -3.56
N GLU A 221 -19.00 -5.31 -2.55
CA GLU A 221 -20.28 -5.65 -1.94
C GLU A 221 -20.80 -4.59 -0.97
N LEU A 222 -19.93 -3.69 -0.47
CA LEU A 222 -20.33 -2.62 0.44
C LEU A 222 -21.25 -1.61 -0.25
N ASP A 223 -22.22 -1.09 0.50
CA ASP A 223 -23.07 0.01 0.04
C ASP A 223 -22.33 1.35 0.25
N VAL A 224 -21.62 1.80 -0.77
CA VAL A 224 -20.77 2.99 -0.74
C VAL A 224 -21.29 4.01 -1.75
N ALA A 225 -21.54 5.23 -1.26
CA ALA A 225 -21.87 6.40 -2.08
C ALA A 225 -20.70 7.38 -2.19
N GLU A 226 -19.83 7.43 -1.17
CA GLU A 226 -18.73 8.39 -1.09
C GLU A 226 -17.40 7.63 -0.86
N LEU A 227 -16.39 7.93 -1.68
CA LEU A 227 -15.07 7.28 -1.63
C LEU A 227 -13.98 8.30 -1.33
N TYR A 228 -13.12 7.96 -0.39
CA TYR A 228 -12.04 8.82 0.10
C TYR A 228 -10.70 8.07 -0.01
N PRO A 229 -10.08 8.07 -1.21
CA PRO A 229 -8.80 7.41 -1.46
C PRO A 229 -7.62 8.21 -0.87
N ALA A 230 -6.55 7.53 -0.49
CA ALA A 230 -5.38 8.22 0.06
C ALA A 230 -4.57 9.02 -0.97
N HIS A 231 -4.74 8.75 -2.27
CA HIS A 231 -4.02 9.47 -3.32
C HIS A 231 -4.93 9.93 -4.45
N ARG A 232 -4.69 11.16 -4.92
CA ARG A 232 -5.38 11.81 -6.04
C ARG A 232 -6.89 11.95 -5.78
N ALA A 233 -7.63 12.41 -6.79
CA ALA A 233 -9.08 12.57 -6.67
C ALA A 233 -9.81 11.24 -6.93
N GLU A 234 -10.97 11.11 -6.29
CA GLU A 234 -12.02 10.16 -6.63
C GLU A 234 -12.76 10.61 -7.89
N THR A 235 -13.05 9.69 -8.81
CA THR A 235 -13.70 10.05 -10.10
C THR A 235 -14.77 9.07 -10.55
N GLY A 236 -15.30 8.21 -9.66
CA GLY A 236 -16.28 7.22 -10.09
C GLY A 236 -16.81 6.29 -9.01
N ASP A 237 -17.43 5.22 -9.48
CA ASP A 237 -18.10 4.20 -8.69
C ASP A 237 -17.15 3.09 -8.21
N LEU A 238 -17.40 2.57 -7.00
CA LEU A 238 -16.59 1.52 -6.38
C LEU A 238 -16.58 0.24 -7.21
N ARG A 239 -17.76 -0.24 -7.65
CA ARG A 239 -17.89 -1.52 -8.37
C ARG A 239 -17.26 -1.42 -9.74
N ALA A 240 -17.50 -0.32 -10.45
CA ALA A 240 -16.86 -0.03 -11.73
C ALA A 240 -15.33 -0.01 -11.58
N ARG A 241 -14.81 0.70 -10.57
CA ARG A 241 -13.37 0.78 -10.35
C ARG A 241 -12.76 -0.58 -9.96
N THR A 242 -13.43 -1.35 -9.12
CA THR A 242 -13.02 -2.72 -8.80
C THR A 242 -12.95 -3.59 -10.06
N ALA A 243 -13.95 -3.52 -10.94
CA ALA A 243 -13.93 -4.28 -12.19
C ALA A 243 -12.75 -3.87 -13.10
N GLU A 244 -12.43 -2.59 -13.19
CA GLU A 244 -11.28 -2.09 -13.94
C GLU A 244 -9.94 -2.61 -13.37
N LEU A 245 -9.79 -2.59 -12.04
CA LEU A 245 -8.60 -3.09 -11.35
C LEU A 245 -8.43 -4.61 -11.56
N LYS A 246 -9.51 -5.39 -11.44
CA LYS A 246 -9.50 -6.83 -11.74
C LYS A 246 -9.12 -7.09 -13.21
N ALA A 247 -9.69 -6.35 -14.15
CA ALA A 247 -9.35 -6.48 -15.56
C ALA A 247 -7.89 -6.08 -15.85
N HIS A 248 -7.36 -5.08 -15.15
CA HIS A 248 -5.94 -4.72 -15.21
C HIS A 248 -5.05 -5.89 -14.79
N HIS A 249 -5.29 -6.46 -13.61
CA HIS A 249 -4.50 -7.58 -13.12
C HIS A 249 -4.66 -8.83 -13.97
N ALA A 250 -5.85 -9.13 -14.49
CA ALA A 250 -6.05 -10.25 -15.42
C ALA A 250 -5.14 -10.14 -16.67
N ARG A 251 -5.04 -8.94 -17.25
CA ARG A 251 -4.11 -8.69 -18.38
C ARG A 251 -2.65 -8.89 -17.97
N ARG A 252 -2.28 -8.46 -16.78
CA ARG A 252 -0.89 -8.57 -16.29
C ARG A 252 -0.49 -9.99 -15.90
N ILE A 253 -1.42 -10.76 -15.31
CA ILE A 253 -1.28 -12.19 -15.04
C ILE A 253 -1.04 -12.93 -16.36
N ALA A 254 -1.85 -12.65 -17.39
CA ALA A 254 -1.68 -13.25 -18.71
C ALA A 254 -0.34 -12.87 -19.38
N ASP A 255 0.13 -11.63 -19.20
CA ASP A 255 1.42 -11.16 -19.69
C ASP A 255 2.60 -11.88 -19.02
N ALA A 256 2.57 -12.00 -17.68
CA ALA A 256 3.57 -12.74 -16.92
C ALA A 256 3.61 -14.22 -17.31
N LEU A 257 2.44 -14.88 -17.41
CA LEU A 257 2.34 -16.28 -17.81
C LEU A 257 2.87 -16.51 -19.23
N ARG A 258 2.50 -15.63 -20.18
CA ARG A 258 3.01 -15.68 -21.55
C ARG A 258 4.54 -15.56 -21.57
N THR A 259 5.09 -14.59 -20.83
CA THR A 259 6.54 -14.36 -20.73
C THR A 259 7.27 -15.61 -20.25
N VAL A 260 6.76 -16.25 -19.19
CA VAL A 260 7.34 -17.50 -18.64
C VAL A 260 7.21 -18.67 -19.61
N THR A 261 6.10 -18.74 -20.36
CA THR A 261 5.84 -19.81 -21.33
C THR A 261 6.73 -19.71 -22.56
N GLU A 262 6.88 -18.50 -23.11
CA GLU A 262 7.69 -18.24 -24.30
C GLU A 262 9.19 -18.29 -24.02
N THR A 263 9.61 -17.96 -22.79
CA THR A 263 11.01 -17.97 -22.38
C THR A 263 11.14 -18.58 -20.97
N PRO A 264 11.15 -19.91 -20.84
CA PRO A 264 11.30 -20.57 -19.55
C PRO A 264 12.70 -20.36 -18.95
N GLY A 265 12.79 -20.35 -17.62
CA GLY A 265 14.05 -20.22 -16.90
C GLY A 265 14.48 -18.77 -16.62
N LEU A 266 13.60 -17.80 -16.81
CA LEU A 266 13.84 -16.40 -16.44
C LEU A 266 13.60 -16.16 -14.94
N ASN A 267 14.33 -15.21 -14.36
CA ASN A 267 14.06 -14.70 -13.01
C ASN A 267 13.03 -13.55 -13.02
N ALA A 268 12.55 -13.12 -11.85
CA ALA A 268 11.49 -12.11 -11.79
C ALA A 268 11.94 -10.73 -12.32
N TYR A 269 13.21 -10.36 -12.19
CA TYR A 269 13.78 -9.13 -12.75
C TYR A 269 13.70 -9.14 -14.29
N GLU A 270 14.08 -10.26 -14.90
CA GLU A 270 14.03 -10.47 -16.34
C GLU A 270 12.61 -10.58 -16.88
N ILE A 271 11.69 -11.19 -16.11
CA ILE A 271 10.26 -11.26 -16.45
C ILE A 271 9.66 -9.86 -16.39
N ALA A 272 9.91 -9.10 -15.32
CA ALA A 272 9.46 -7.72 -15.21
C ALA A 272 9.95 -6.87 -16.40
N GLY A 273 11.20 -7.04 -16.84
CA GLY A 273 11.74 -6.33 -18.01
C GLY A 273 11.05 -6.66 -19.35
N ARG A 274 10.29 -7.76 -19.43
CA ARG A 274 9.51 -8.17 -20.61
C ARG A 274 8.01 -7.87 -20.49
N MET A 275 7.53 -7.57 -19.30
CA MET A 275 6.14 -7.19 -19.06
C MET A 275 5.85 -5.75 -19.53
N ARG A 276 4.59 -5.46 -19.83
CA ARG A 276 4.16 -4.13 -20.25
C ARG A 276 3.93 -3.20 -19.05
N TRP A 277 4.66 -2.08 -19.02
CA TRP A 277 4.55 -1.03 -18.00
C TRP A 277 4.10 0.30 -18.61
N SER A 278 3.33 1.08 -17.85
CA SER A 278 2.91 2.43 -18.25
C SER A 278 3.97 3.48 -17.88
N ILE A 279 5.22 3.26 -18.31
CA ILE A 279 6.37 4.16 -18.08
C ILE A 279 7.02 4.48 -19.42
N ARG A 280 7.38 5.76 -19.61
CA ARG A 280 8.08 6.24 -20.82
C ARG A 280 9.58 6.02 -20.66
N CYS A 281 10.08 4.86 -21.08
CA CYS A 281 11.51 4.59 -21.23
C CYS A 281 11.75 3.80 -22.53
N ARG A 282 12.99 3.80 -23.03
CA ARG A 282 13.33 3.13 -24.29
C ARG A 282 13.57 1.63 -24.11
N SER A 283 14.05 1.25 -22.93
CA SER A 283 14.46 -0.11 -22.61
C SER A 283 14.29 -0.38 -21.12
N TRP A 284 14.43 -1.65 -20.72
CA TRP A 284 14.54 -2.00 -19.31
C TRP A 284 15.82 -1.45 -18.68
N GLU A 285 16.92 -1.30 -19.43
CA GLU A 285 18.16 -0.71 -18.90
C GLU A 285 17.96 0.75 -18.47
N ASP A 286 17.20 1.52 -19.26
CA ASP A 286 16.86 2.93 -18.99
C ASP A 286 15.75 3.11 -17.94
N PHE A 287 15.14 2.03 -17.47
CA PHE A 287 14.05 2.09 -16.50
C PHE A 287 14.58 2.62 -15.15
N PRO A 288 13.96 3.66 -14.55
CA PRO A 288 14.47 4.23 -13.31
C PRO A 288 14.59 3.17 -12.21
N LEU A 289 15.73 3.11 -11.52
CA LEU A 289 16.06 2.00 -10.63
C LEU A 289 15.04 1.80 -9.48
N THR A 290 14.52 2.89 -8.91
CA THR A 290 13.45 2.83 -7.90
C THR A 290 12.14 2.29 -8.46
N GLN A 291 11.83 2.59 -9.72
CA GLN A 291 10.66 2.04 -10.40
C GLN A 291 10.85 0.57 -10.78
N LYS A 292 12.08 0.15 -11.12
CA LYS A 292 12.41 -1.28 -11.31
C LYS A 292 12.09 -2.07 -10.05
N TYR A 293 12.44 -1.55 -8.87
CA TYR A 293 12.19 -2.21 -7.60
C TYR A 293 10.69 -2.55 -7.44
N PHE A 294 9.81 -1.58 -7.67
CA PHE A 294 8.36 -1.80 -7.62
C PHE A 294 7.86 -2.74 -8.73
N ALA A 295 8.34 -2.56 -9.96
CA ALA A 295 7.95 -3.40 -11.09
C ALA A 295 8.32 -4.89 -10.87
N VAL A 296 9.51 -5.17 -10.32
CA VAL A 296 9.93 -6.53 -9.98
C VAL A 296 9.15 -7.05 -8.77
N GLY A 297 8.90 -6.21 -7.77
CA GLY A 297 8.02 -6.54 -6.64
C GLY A 297 6.63 -6.98 -7.07
N GLU A 298 6.05 -6.26 -8.02
CA GLU A 298 4.75 -6.55 -8.63
C GLU A 298 4.80 -7.82 -9.49
N ALA A 299 5.84 -7.98 -10.33
CA ALA A 299 6.03 -9.21 -11.11
C ALA A 299 6.13 -10.44 -10.20
N MET A 300 6.86 -10.34 -9.07
CA MET A 300 6.96 -11.41 -8.08
C MET A 300 5.59 -11.81 -7.50
N ALA A 301 4.71 -10.85 -7.22
CA ALA A 301 3.35 -11.13 -6.72
C ALA A 301 2.49 -11.82 -7.77
N HIS A 302 2.61 -11.44 -9.05
CA HIS A 302 1.93 -12.11 -10.15
C HIS A 302 2.45 -13.54 -10.36
N LEU A 303 3.74 -13.76 -10.16
CA LEU A 303 4.34 -15.10 -10.22
C LEU A 303 3.91 -15.98 -9.05
N ASP A 304 3.79 -15.44 -7.83
CA ASP A 304 3.22 -16.16 -6.68
C ASP A 304 1.77 -16.59 -6.96
N TYR A 305 0.95 -15.68 -7.50
CA TYR A 305 -0.42 -15.94 -7.88
C TYR A 305 -0.54 -17.12 -8.86
N LEU A 306 0.32 -17.13 -9.90
CA LEU A 306 0.38 -18.20 -10.89
C LEU A 306 0.90 -19.51 -10.29
N GLU A 307 1.88 -19.44 -9.39
CA GLU A 307 2.47 -20.61 -8.73
C GLU A 307 1.49 -21.31 -7.79
N VAL A 308 0.73 -20.54 -7.00
CA VAL A 308 -0.33 -21.09 -6.13
C VAL A 308 -1.42 -21.82 -6.95
N ARG A 309 -1.63 -21.40 -8.20
CA ARG A 309 -2.58 -22.01 -9.14
C ARG A 309 -1.94 -23.10 -10.03
N GLY A 310 -0.69 -23.45 -9.80
CA GLY A 310 0.02 -24.49 -10.55
C GLY A 310 0.35 -24.13 -12.00
N GLN A 311 0.16 -22.88 -12.41
CA GLN A 311 0.38 -22.43 -13.78
C GLN A 311 1.86 -22.08 -14.06
N VAL A 312 2.63 -21.85 -13.00
CA VAL A 312 4.07 -21.60 -13.02
C VAL A 312 4.71 -22.35 -11.86
N HIS A 313 5.97 -22.72 -11.98
CA HIS A 313 6.77 -23.30 -10.89
C HIS A 313 8.12 -22.59 -10.79
N CYS A 314 8.58 -22.31 -9.57
CA CYS A 314 9.90 -21.77 -9.31
C CYS A 314 10.93 -22.87 -9.02
N ARG A 315 12.16 -22.69 -9.52
CA ARG A 315 13.34 -23.48 -9.12
C ARG A 315 14.50 -22.55 -8.78
N GLU A 316 15.41 -23.01 -7.93
CA GLU A 316 16.67 -22.32 -7.72
C GLU A 316 17.76 -22.91 -8.62
N ILE A 317 18.35 -22.08 -9.48
CA ILE A 317 19.47 -22.44 -10.36
C ILE A 317 20.57 -21.40 -10.17
N ALA A 318 21.78 -21.84 -9.84
CA ALA A 318 22.94 -20.97 -9.57
C ALA A 318 22.64 -19.83 -8.57
N GLY A 319 21.85 -20.12 -7.52
CA GLY A 319 21.47 -19.15 -6.49
C GLY A 319 20.43 -18.11 -6.94
N LYS A 320 19.79 -18.31 -8.10
CA LYS A 320 18.72 -17.46 -8.63
C LYS A 320 17.40 -18.21 -8.69
N ARG A 321 16.30 -17.53 -8.36
CA ARG A 321 14.94 -18.03 -8.56
C ARG A 321 14.53 -17.83 -10.00
N VAL A 322 14.24 -18.92 -10.68
CA VAL A 322 13.84 -18.94 -12.09
C VAL A 322 12.53 -19.67 -12.25
N TYR A 323 11.70 -19.20 -13.18
CA TYR A 323 10.32 -19.63 -13.33
C TYR A 323 10.13 -20.41 -14.63
N PHE A 324 9.33 -21.47 -14.54
CA PHE A 324 8.96 -22.34 -15.66
C PHE A 324 7.44 -22.41 -15.73
N ALA A 325 6.88 -22.51 -16.94
CA ALA A 325 5.46 -22.78 -17.08
C ALA A 325 5.13 -24.11 -16.40
N GLY A 326 3.95 -24.17 -15.79
CA GLY A 326 3.44 -25.40 -15.22
C GLY A 326 3.28 -26.45 -16.32
N ALA A 327 3.40 -27.73 -15.95
CA ALA A 327 2.91 -28.79 -16.82
C ALA A 327 1.40 -28.60 -16.90
N GLY A 328 0.93 -27.81 -17.88
CA GLY A 328 -0.49 -27.56 -18.04
C GLY A 328 -1.19 -28.90 -18.12
N ASP A 329 -2.31 -29.02 -17.41
CA ASP A 329 -3.35 -29.96 -17.81
C ASP A 329 -3.69 -29.60 -19.25
N LYS A 330 -3.08 -30.33 -20.19
CA LYS A 330 -3.61 -30.48 -21.53
C LYS A 330 -4.96 -31.19 -21.35
N ILE A 331 -6.03 -30.42 -21.16
CA ILE A 331 -7.39 -30.89 -21.38
C ILE A 331 -7.72 -30.66 -22.84
#